data_AF-A0A3C1P341-F1
#
_entry.id   AF-A0A3C1P341-F1
#
_cell.length_a   1.000
_cell.length_b   1.000
_cell.length_c   1.000
_cell.angle_alpha   90.00
_cell.angle_beta   90.00
_cell.angle_gamma   90.00
#
_symmetry.space_group_name_H-M   'P 1'
#
loop_
_entity.id
_entity.type
_entity.pdbx_description
1 polymer ?
#
loop_
_entity_poly.entity_id
_entity_poly.type
_entity_poly.pdbx_seq_one_letter_code
_entity_poly.pdbx_strand_id
1 'polypeptide(L)' 'THPVYIGDTIYAESICLDKRESSSRPEMGIIRMKTRGLNQDGDEIVSWFRSVMIPKRSSGIGQDYFPEAKTGPLRVEG' A
#
# COMPACT_ATOMS: atom_id res chain seq x y z
N THR A 1 -22.07 1.34 -3.88
CA THR A 1 -20.94 0.56 -4.40
C THR A 1 -21.48 -0.45 -5.40
N HIS A 2 -20.66 -0.84 -6.38
CA HIS A 2 -21.01 -1.79 -7.43
C HIS A 2 -20.73 -3.25 -6.96
N PRO A 3 -21.56 -4.26 -7.31
CA PRO A 3 -21.25 -5.67 -7.05
C PRO A 3 -20.04 -6.14 -7.88
N VAL A 4 -19.51 -7.31 -7.56
CA VAL A 4 -18.45 -7.97 -8.34
C VAL A 4 -18.94 -9.31 -8.86
N TYR A 5 -18.50 -9.68 -10.06
CA TYR A 5 -18.87 -10.92 -10.72
C TYR A 5 -17.64 -11.74 -11.13
N ILE A 6 -17.86 -13.03 -11.43
CA ILE A 6 -16.79 -13.89 -11.94
C ILE A 6 -16.27 -13.31 -13.25
N GLY A 7 -14.95 -13.10 -13.32
CA GLY A 7 -14.27 -12.51 -14.48
C GLY A 7 -13.85 -11.06 -14.29
N ASP A 8 -14.34 -10.36 -13.26
CA ASP A 8 -13.92 -8.99 -12.98
C ASP A 8 -12.44 -8.92 -12.60
N THR A 9 -11.75 -7.91 -13.11
CA THR A 9 -10.40 -7.55 -12.68
C THR A 9 -10.47 -6.45 -11.64
N ILE A 10 -9.91 -6.70 -10.46
CA ILE A 10 -9.99 -5.77 -9.35
C ILE A 10 -8.68 -4.98 -9.22
N TYR A 11 -8.82 -3.66 -9.18
CA TYR A 11 -7.76 -2.73 -8.83
C TYR A 11 -8.04 -2.15 -7.44
N ALA A 12 -6.99 -1.79 -6.71
CA ALA A 12 -7.13 -1.08 -5.46
C ALA A 12 -6.11 0.04 -5.38
N GLU A 13 -6.55 1.20 -4.90
CA GLU A 13 -5.68 2.33 -4.62
C GLU A 13 -5.95 2.87 -3.23
N SER A 14 -4.92 3.43 -2.60
CA SER A 14 -5.00 4.00 -1.26
C SER A 14 -4.32 5.35 -1.22
N ILE A 15 -4.93 6.30 -0.53
CA ILE A 15 -4.30 7.58 -0.19
C ILE A 15 -3.96 7.59 1.31
N CYS A 16 -2.68 7.82 1.62
CA CYS A 16 -2.23 8.04 2.98
C CYS A 16 -2.72 9.41 3.46
N LEU A 17 -3.51 9.44 4.53
CA LEU A 17 -4.13 10.65 5.05
C LEU A 17 -3.37 11.22 6.25
N ASP A 18 -2.81 10.34 7.08
CA ASP A 18 -2.10 10.73 8.29
C ASP A 18 -1.08 9.66 8.69
N LYS A 19 -0.05 10.08 9.43
CA LYS A 19 0.95 9.22 10.05
C LYS A 19 1.16 9.62 11.49
N ARG A 20 1.26 8.62 12.37
CA ARG A 20 1.68 8.83 13.77
C ARG A 20 2.59 7.72 14.24
N GLU A 21 3.34 7.99 15.30
CA GLU A 21 4.11 6.97 15.97
C GLU A 21 3.21 6.11 16.87
N SER A 22 3.56 4.83 17.02
CA SER A 22 2.96 3.98 18.03
C SER A 22 3.56 4.33 19.40
N SER A 23 2.70 4.65 20.37
CA SER A 23 3.13 4.95 21.74
C SER A 23 3.63 3.72 22.50
N SER A 24 3.14 2.53 22.15
CA SER A 24 3.48 1.26 22.83
C SER A 24 4.50 0.42 22.09
N ARG A 25 4.79 0.73 20.82
CA ARG A 25 5.76 0.01 19.97
C ARG A 25 6.67 1.01 19.27
N PRO A 26 7.73 1.49 19.94
CA PRO A 26 8.56 2.59 19.46
C PRO A 26 9.24 2.35 18.11
N GLU A 27 9.29 1.11 17.62
CA GLU A 27 9.83 0.71 16.32
C GLU A 27 8.79 0.72 15.19
N MET A 28 7.51 1.03 15.49
CA MET A 28 6.39 1.00 14.54
C MET A 28 5.75 2.39 14.36
N GLY A 29 5.30 2.67 13.13
CA GLY A 29 4.39 3.77 12.81
C GLY A 29 2.99 3.25 12.50
N ILE A 30 2.00 4.13 12.58
CA ILE A 30 0.61 3.84 12.18
C ILE A 30 0.24 4.82 11.07
N ILE A 31 -0.18 4.28 9.94
CA ILE A 31 -0.63 5.07 8.78
C ILE A 31 -2.14 4.90 8.63
N ARG A 32 -2.87 6.02 8.65
CA ARG A 32 -4.29 6.05 8.32
C ARG A 32 -4.45 6.34 6.83
N MET A 33 -5.32 5.60 6.16
CA MET A 33 -5.55 5.72 4.73
C MET A 33 -7.01 5.53 4.37
N LYS A 34 -7.42 6.17 3.28
CA LYS A 34 -8.65 5.83 2.56
C LYS A 34 -8.26 4.91 1.40
N THR A 35 -8.93 3.79 1.27
CA THR A 35 -8.75 2.83 0.19
C THR A 35 -10.04 2.74 -0.61
N ARG A 36 -9.94 2.63 -1.93
CA ARG A 36 -11.05 2.20 -2.78
C ARG A 36 -10.62 1.05 -3.68
N GLY A 37 -11.56 0.17 -3.99
CA GLY A 37 -11.43 -0.86 -5.01
C GLY A 37 -12.25 -0.48 -6.24
N LEU A 38 -11.72 -0.76 -7.43
CA LEU A 38 -12.36 -0.54 -8.72
C LEU A 38 -12.42 -1.86 -9.51
N ASN A 39 -13.43 -2.07 -10.35
CA ASN A 39 -13.40 -3.11 -11.40
C ASN A 39 -12.68 -2.59 -12.66
N GLN A 40 -12.62 -3.41 -13.73
CA GLN A 40 -12.00 -3.06 -15.01
C GLN A 40 -12.64 -1.86 -15.73
N ASP A 41 -13.91 -1.59 -15.46
CA ASP A 41 -14.66 -0.47 -16.06
C ASP A 41 -14.50 0.83 -15.24
N GLY A 42 -13.80 0.75 -14.10
CA GLY A 42 -13.55 1.88 -13.22
C GLY A 42 -14.65 2.13 -12.19
N ASP A 43 -15.62 1.23 -12.05
CA ASP A 43 -16.69 1.36 -11.05
C ASP A 43 -16.17 1.08 -9.63
N GLU A 44 -16.54 1.92 -8.68
CA GLU A 44 -16.18 1.71 -7.26
C GLU A 44 -16.98 0.56 -6.64
N ILE A 45 -16.30 -0.55 -6.43
CA ILE A 45 -16.89 -1.77 -5.84
C ILE A 45 -16.84 -1.77 -4.31
N VAL A 46 -15.90 -1.02 -3.70
CA VAL A 46 -15.79 -0.89 -2.25
C VAL A 46 -14.94 0.33 -1.86
N SER A 47 -15.24 0.98 -0.74
CA SER A 47 -14.35 1.96 -0.12
C SER A 47 -14.43 1.96 1.40
N TRP A 48 -13.29 2.25 2.05
CA TRP A 48 -13.20 2.26 3.51
C TRP A 48 -12.02 3.10 3.98
N PHE A 49 -12.04 3.45 5.27
CA PHE A 49 -10.87 3.96 5.98
C PHE A 49 -10.25 2.82 6.77
N ARG A 50 -8.92 2.69 6.71
CA ARG A 50 -8.16 1.73 7.51
C ARG A 50 -6.94 2.39 8.13
N SER A 51 -6.45 1.77 9.19
CA SER A 51 -5.16 2.07 9.79
C SER A 51 -4.29 0.82 9.74
N VAL A 52 -3.03 0.98 9.34
CA VAL A 52 -2.06 -0.12 9.33
C VAL A 52 -0.83 0.24 10.13
N MET A 53 -0.27 -0.75 10.79
CA MET A 53 0.99 -0.63 11.52
C MET A 53 2.13 -1.01 10.59
N ILE A 54 3.10 -0.13 10.43
CA ILE A 54 4.23 -0.28 9.51
C ILE A 54 5.53 -0.18 10.31
N PRO A 55 6.48 -1.12 10.14
CA PRO A 55 7.78 -1.00 10.77
C PRO A 55 8.51 0.27 10.31
N LYS A 56 9.08 1.02 11.25
CA LYS A 56 10.02 2.11 10.94
C LYS A 56 11.32 1.51 10.43
N ARG A 57 12.09 2.26 9.65
CA ARG A 57 13.41 1.79 9.14
C ARG A 57 14.33 1.31 10.26
N SER A 58 14.29 1.98 11.42
CA SER A 58 15.08 1.61 12.60
C SER A 58 14.76 0.23 13.18
N SER A 59 13.62 -0.37 12.82
CA SER A 59 13.29 -1.74 13.24
C SER A 59 14.12 -2.82 12.52
N GLY A 60 14.72 -2.50 11.37
CA GLY A 60 15.36 -3.47 10.48
C GLY A 60 14.38 -4.42 9.77
N ILE A 61 13.10 -4.42 10.13
CA ILE A 61 12.06 -5.22 9.47
C ILE A 61 11.69 -4.54 8.15
N GLY A 62 11.44 -5.31 7.10
CA GLY A 62 10.99 -4.73 5.82
C GLY A 62 12.12 -4.20 4.94
N GLN A 63 13.37 -4.25 5.39
CA GLN A 63 14.50 -3.74 4.63
C GLN A 63 15.06 -4.83 3.70
N ASP A 64 15.57 -4.41 2.55
CA ASP A 64 16.37 -5.25 1.65
C ASP A 64 15.67 -6.51 1.08
N TYR A 65 14.33 -6.53 1.07
CA TYR A 65 13.55 -7.64 0.49
C TYR A 65 13.62 -7.69 -1.05
N PHE A 66 13.77 -6.54 -1.70
CA PHE A 66 13.82 -6.48 -3.16
C PHE A 66 15.25 -6.80 -3.62
N PRO A 67 15.44 -7.75 -4.56
CA PRO A 67 16.78 -8.11 -4.99
C PRO A 67 17.47 -6.95 -5.70
N GLU A 68 18.74 -6.75 -5.41
CA GLU A 68 19.58 -5.85 -6.21
C GLU A 68 19.81 -6.47 -7.59
N ALA A 69 19.43 -5.75 -8.63
CA ALA A 69 19.68 -6.18 -10.00
C ALA A 69 21.19 -6.16 -10.27
N LYS A 70 21.75 -7.29 -10.73
CA LYS A 70 23.18 -7.39 -11.13
C LYS A 70 23.55 -6.42 -12.25
N THR A 71 22.57 -6.00 -13.04
CA THR A 71 22.71 -5.03 -14.13
C THR A 71 22.71 -3.57 -13.64
N GLY A 72 22.61 -3.34 -12.33
CA GLY A 72 22.44 -2.02 -11.76
C GLY A 72 20.98 -1.53 -11.79
N PRO A 73 20.73 -0.31 -11.29
CA PRO A 73 19.38 0.25 -11.19
C PRO A 73 18.74 0.42 -12.58
N LEU A 74 17.42 0.23 -12.65
CA LEU A 74 16.64 0.51 -13.86
C LEU A 74 16.80 1.99 -14.25
N ARG A 75 17.22 2.24 -15.48
CA ARG A 75 17.31 3.57 -16.08
C ARG A 75 16.33 3.64 -17.24
N VAL A 76 15.72 4.80 -17.44
CA VAL A 76 15.01 5.09 -18.68
C VAL A 76 16.09 5.53 -19.66
N GLU A 77 16.35 4.75 -20.70
CA GLU A 77 17.18 5.22 -21.83
C GLU A 77 16.45 6.40 -22.48
N GLY A 78 17.20 7.47 -22.76
CA GLY A 78 16.70 8.66 -23.47
C GLY A 78 16.69 8.45 -24.98
#